data_AF-A0A7Y5VIJ7-F1
#
_entry.id   AF-A0A7Y5VIJ7-F1
#
_cell.length_a   1.000
_cell.length_b   1.000
_cell.length_c   1.000
_cell.angle_alpha   90.00
_cell.angle_beta   90.00
_cell.angle_gamma   90.00
#
_symmetry.space_group_name_H-M   'P 1'
#
loop_
_entity.id
_entity.type
_entity.pdbx_description
1 polymer ?
#
loop_
_entity_poly.entity_id
_entity_poly.type
_entity_poly.pdbx_seq_one_letter_code
_entity_poly.pdbx_strand_id
1 'polypeptide(L)'
;SSPAPTDRPLNVVLLDTLNTPLKDQAYVRNQMMEFLKTMQPGANIAIFGLTSHLILLQGFTSDPSVLRSALEHKKSNPKNSPLLPEPIGSDTISDQAALTGADAETLANQQQFEDNITTIQNQMRVLYTMDAMNQLGRYLAAFPGRKNLIWFSGSFPLNVLPDGDNPNIMQFSSDKEFQDTTNLLTRSQVAVYPVDARGLFAPPMYDASNSGARYARNPRGFAQDLAKFTAQTADEHATMLQMAEATGGKAFLNTNNLHSAVQKAIDSGSNFYTLIYTPSNKDWNSRYRKIVVHSDIQNVQLTYRRGYYAYPPQEAMAATNSPTTTPGYDAMRAAMQRGGPQPTEILFKAQVLSTATLTDIAEPGTSTAPALKGPFRKYTINYVALPGDVSSPIGKDGNHILGLQFVVVAYDRDGKPLASTNSPLTISLKSDNYKIMMQQGVQFSQNISVPAKREIFLRIGIHDLLSNKVGAVELPTSAVPPPKP
;
A
#
# COMPACT_ATOMS: atom_id res chain seq x y z
N SER A 1 -5.28 -21.76 -4.91
CA SER A 1 -4.11 -21.17 -5.59
C SER A 1 -3.05 -22.26 -5.68
N SER A 2 -2.52 -22.54 -6.87
CA SER A 2 -1.33 -23.41 -6.96
C SER A 2 -0.14 -22.72 -6.27
N PRO A 3 0.68 -23.44 -5.49
CA PRO A 3 1.90 -22.88 -4.94
C PRO A 3 2.81 -22.43 -6.10
N ALA A 4 3.37 -21.22 -5.97
CA ALA A 4 4.28 -20.68 -6.98
C ALA A 4 5.57 -21.53 -7.01
N PRO A 5 6.14 -21.83 -8.19
CA PRO A 5 7.41 -22.54 -8.31
C PRO A 5 8.55 -21.81 -7.58
N THR A 6 9.41 -22.56 -6.88
CA THR A 6 10.48 -22.06 -6.00
C THR A 6 11.75 -21.59 -6.72
N ASP A 7 11.90 -21.89 -8.02
CA ASP A 7 13.16 -21.69 -8.76
C ASP A 7 13.22 -20.40 -9.59
N ARG A 8 12.19 -19.55 -9.56
CA ARG A 8 12.16 -18.30 -10.34
C ARG A 8 11.58 -17.16 -9.52
N PRO A 9 12.10 -15.92 -9.67
CA PRO A 9 11.60 -14.78 -8.92
C PRO A 9 10.13 -14.52 -9.23
N LEU A 10 9.36 -14.15 -8.21
CA LEU A 10 7.99 -13.69 -8.41
C LEU A 10 8.00 -12.21 -8.79
N ASN A 11 7.14 -11.85 -9.72
CA ASN A 11 7.05 -10.48 -10.24
C ASN A 11 5.66 -9.92 -9.93
N VAL A 12 5.61 -8.74 -9.36
CA VAL A 12 4.39 -8.02 -9.08
C VAL A 12 4.36 -6.80 -9.98
N VAL A 13 3.28 -6.63 -10.73
CA VAL A 13 2.99 -5.41 -11.46
C VAL A 13 1.97 -4.61 -10.65
N LEU A 14 2.35 -3.40 -10.26
CA LEU A 14 1.48 -2.46 -9.57
C LEU A 14 1.08 -1.33 -10.53
N LEU A 15 -0.21 -1.28 -10.86
CA LEU A 15 -0.83 -0.25 -11.69
C LEU A 15 -1.33 0.87 -10.78
N ASP A 16 -0.57 1.97 -10.72
CA ASP A 16 -0.91 3.10 -9.86
C ASP A 16 -1.87 4.05 -10.55
N THR A 17 -3.14 4.03 -10.16
CA THR A 17 -4.15 4.98 -10.65
C THR A 17 -4.28 6.18 -9.74
N LEU A 18 -3.85 6.08 -8.48
CA LEU A 18 -3.87 7.14 -7.48
C LEU A 18 -2.97 8.31 -7.88
N ASN A 19 -1.80 7.97 -8.43
CA ASN A 19 -0.69 8.88 -8.68
C ASN A 19 -0.39 9.13 -10.16
N THR A 20 -1.22 8.60 -11.06
CA THR A 20 -0.97 8.62 -12.50
C THR A 20 -2.16 9.23 -13.25
N PRO A 21 -1.95 10.22 -14.13
CA PRO A 21 -3.02 10.75 -14.98
C PRO A 21 -3.67 9.69 -15.87
N LEU A 22 -4.95 9.86 -16.20
CA LEU A 22 -5.75 8.88 -16.95
C LEU A 22 -5.13 8.46 -18.29
N LYS A 23 -4.57 9.42 -19.02
CA LYS A 23 -3.90 9.18 -20.31
C LYS A 23 -2.72 8.21 -20.15
N ASP A 24 -1.92 8.42 -19.11
CA ASP A 24 -0.73 7.62 -18.84
C ASP A 24 -1.09 6.23 -18.31
N GLN A 25 -2.19 6.11 -17.56
CA GLN A 25 -2.75 4.79 -17.18
C GLN A 25 -3.15 3.96 -18.42
N ALA A 26 -3.81 4.59 -19.39
CA ALA A 26 -4.18 3.91 -20.64
C ALA A 26 -2.93 3.51 -21.46
N TYR A 27 -1.91 4.37 -21.48
CA TYR A 27 -0.63 4.07 -22.10
C TYR A 27 0.09 2.88 -21.44
N VAL A 28 0.22 2.87 -20.11
CA VAL A 28 0.78 1.73 -19.34
C VAL A 28 0.04 0.44 -19.65
N ARG A 29 -1.30 0.48 -19.66
CA ARG A 29 -2.11 -0.71 -19.99
C ARG A 29 -1.80 -1.24 -21.38
N ASN A 30 -1.70 -0.37 -22.39
CA ASN A 30 -1.33 -0.79 -23.74
C ASN A 30 0.08 -1.39 -23.78
N GLN A 31 1.05 -0.79 -23.07
CA GLN A 31 2.42 -1.30 -22.99
C GLN A 31 2.48 -2.67 -22.28
N MET A 32 1.67 -2.88 -21.25
CA MET A 32 1.52 -4.18 -20.60
C MET A 32 0.92 -5.23 -21.54
N MET A 33 -0.06 -4.84 -22.38
CA MET A 33 -0.62 -5.75 -23.39
C MET A 33 0.41 -6.16 -24.43
N GLU A 34 1.31 -5.25 -24.85
CA GLU A 34 2.43 -5.57 -25.74
C GLU A 34 3.46 -6.49 -25.06
N PHE A 35 3.81 -6.22 -23.80
CA PHE A 35 4.68 -7.10 -23.02
C PHE A 35 4.11 -8.52 -22.96
N LEU A 36 2.81 -8.70 -22.69
CA LEU A 36 2.19 -10.02 -22.59
C LEU A 36 2.19 -10.82 -23.90
N LYS A 37 2.40 -10.19 -25.06
CA LYS A 37 2.60 -10.91 -26.34
C LYS A 37 3.99 -11.56 -26.44
N THR A 38 4.96 -11.01 -25.73
CA THR A 38 6.39 -11.40 -25.80
C THR A 38 6.91 -11.97 -24.47
N MET A 39 6.04 -12.08 -23.47
CA MET A 39 6.34 -12.59 -22.14
C MET A 39 7.00 -13.97 -22.22
N GLN A 40 8.17 -14.09 -21.60
CA GLN A 40 8.91 -15.35 -21.58
C GLN A 40 8.13 -16.45 -20.82
N PRO A 41 8.16 -17.70 -21.30
CA PRO A 41 7.52 -18.82 -20.62
C PRO A 41 8.00 -19.00 -19.18
N GLY A 42 7.06 -19.09 -18.25
CA GLY A 42 7.31 -19.37 -16.84
C GLY A 42 7.71 -18.16 -15.98
N ALA A 43 7.55 -16.93 -16.48
CA ALA A 43 7.54 -15.76 -15.60
C ALA A 43 6.27 -15.77 -14.74
N ASN A 44 6.39 -15.77 -13.42
CA ASN A 44 5.23 -15.72 -12.52
C ASN A 44 4.90 -14.26 -12.19
N ILE A 45 3.72 -13.81 -12.61
CA ILE A 45 3.29 -12.42 -12.46
C ILE A 45 1.97 -12.36 -11.67
N ALA A 46 1.91 -11.45 -10.69
CA ALA A 46 0.67 -10.98 -10.09
C ALA A 46 0.43 -9.52 -10.51
N ILE A 47 -0.85 -9.14 -10.64
CA ILE A 47 -1.24 -7.77 -10.99
C ILE A 47 -2.05 -7.17 -9.84
N PHE A 48 -1.62 -6.00 -9.41
CA PHE A 48 -2.29 -5.18 -8.40
C PHE A 48 -2.65 -3.83 -8.98
N GLY A 49 -3.74 -3.25 -8.48
CA GLY A 49 -4.10 -1.86 -8.73
C GLY A 49 -3.98 -1.05 -7.45
N LEU A 50 -3.43 0.16 -7.55
CA LEU A 50 -3.43 1.15 -6.47
C LEU A 50 -4.41 2.28 -6.82
N THR A 51 -5.44 2.42 -6.00
CA THR A 51 -6.43 3.51 -6.02
C THR A 51 -6.29 4.29 -4.70
N SER A 52 -7.39 4.64 -4.01
CA SER A 52 -7.32 5.00 -2.58
C SER A 52 -6.93 3.84 -1.66
N HIS A 53 -6.84 2.63 -2.21
CA HIS A 53 -6.39 1.41 -1.55
C HIS A 53 -5.77 0.44 -2.55
N LEU A 54 -5.04 -0.54 -2.04
CA LEU A 54 -4.46 -1.63 -2.82
C LEU A 54 -5.51 -2.70 -3.11
N ILE A 55 -5.56 -3.16 -4.37
CA ILE A 55 -6.50 -4.19 -4.84
C ILE A 55 -5.70 -5.29 -5.54
N LEU A 56 -5.94 -6.54 -5.16
CA LEU A 56 -5.45 -7.70 -5.92
C LEU A 56 -6.34 -7.91 -7.15
N LEU A 57 -5.80 -7.69 -8.35
CA LEU A 57 -6.52 -7.88 -9.61
C LEU A 57 -6.34 -9.31 -10.13
N GLN A 58 -5.13 -9.85 -10.00
CA GLN A 58 -4.78 -11.20 -10.41
C GLN A 58 -3.63 -11.74 -9.55
N GLY A 59 -3.83 -12.90 -8.92
CA GLY A 59 -2.76 -13.60 -8.20
C GLY A 59 -1.71 -14.19 -9.15
N PHE A 60 -0.59 -14.65 -8.60
CA PHE A 60 0.52 -15.19 -9.38
C PHE A 60 0.08 -16.27 -10.37
N THR A 61 0.43 -16.04 -11.63
CA THR A 61 0.25 -16.98 -12.74
C THR A 61 1.37 -16.80 -13.75
N SER A 62 1.67 -17.85 -14.51
CA SER A 62 2.55 -17.80 -15.68
C SER A 62 1.78 -17.80 -17.01
N ASP A 63 0.44 -17.81 -16.96
CA ASP A 63 -0.42 -17.80 -18.13
C ASP A 63 -0.71 -16.36 -18.60
N PRO A 64 -0.21 -15.94 -19.78
CA PRO A 64 -0.43 -14.59 -20.30
C PRO A 64 -1.89 -14.32 -20.67
N SER A 65 -2.71 -15.34 -20.95
CA SER A 65 -4.14 -15.17 -21.26
C SER A 65 -4.95 -14.76 -20.02
N VAL A 66 -4.60 -15.30 -18.86
CA VAL A 66 -5.19 -14.93 -17.57
C VAL A 66 -4.77 -13.50 -17.19
N LEU A 67 -3.50 -13.15 -17.37
CA LEU A 67 -3.01 -11.78 -17.13
C LEU A 67 -3.69 -10.77 -18.04
N ARG A 68 -3.86 -11.11 -19.33
CA ARG A 68 -4.60 -10.28 -20.29
C ARG A 68 -6.05 -10.06 -19.85
N SER A 69 -6.75 -11.12 -19.47
CA SER A 69 -8.13 -11.03 -18.98
C SER A 69 -8.24 -10.13 -17.75
N ALA A 70 -7.26 -10.19 -16.84
CA ALA A 70 -7.21 -9.32 -15.68
C ALA A 70 -7.01 -7.85 -16.04
N LEU A 71 -6.15 -7.55 -17.02
CA LEU A 71 -5.98 -6.18 -17.54
C LEU A 71 -7.24 -5.69 -18.25
N GLU A 72 -7.96 -6.56 -18.95
CA GLU A 72 -9.18 -6.22 -19.68
C GLU A 72 -10.40 -5.97 -18.77
N HIS A 73 -10.39 -6.54 -17.57
CA HIS A 73 -11.50 -6.46 -16.62
C HIS A 73 -11.79 -5.02 -16.16
N LYS A 74 -13.08 -4.71 -15.93
CA LYS A 74 -13.56 -3.36 -15.53
C LYS A 74 -12.88 -2.79 -14.27
N LYS A 75 -12.43 -3.65 -13.36
CA LYS A 75 -11.69 -3.24 -12.14
C LYS A 75 -10.32 -2.64 -12.44
N SER A 76 -9.74 -2.99 -13.59
CA SER A 76 -8.43 -2.54 -14.08
C SER A 76 -8.55 -1.41 -15.10
N ASN A 77 -9.76 -0.86 -15.28
CA ASN A 77 -9.96 0.27 -16.19
C ASN A 77 -9.29 1.52 -15.65
N PRO A 78 -8.66 2.33 -16.53
CA PRO A 78 -8.17 3.64 -16.18
C PRO A 78 -9.27 4.49 -15.53
N LYS A 79 -8.92 5.20 -14.45
CA LYS A 79 -9.85 6.06 -13.69
C LYS A 79 -9.13 7.31 -13.21
N ASN A 80 -9.83 8.44 -13.22
CA ASN A 80 -9.33 9.66 -12.60
C ASN A 80 -9.21 9.46 -11.09
N SER A 81 -8.07 9.85 -10.53
CA SER A 81 -7.90 9.98 -9.09
C SER A 81 -8.43 11.35 -8.66
N PRO A 82 -9.35 11.43 -7.68
CA PRO A 82 -9.84 12.70 -7.15
C PRO A 82 -8.77 13.42 -6.31
N LEU A 83 -7.63 12.77 -6.05
CA LEU A 83 -6.52 13.30 -5.28
C LEU A 83 -5.36 13.77 -6.16
N LEU A 84 -5.41 13.58 -7.48
CA LEU A 84 -4.39 14.16 -8.35
C LEU A 84 -4.57 15.68 -8.37
N PRO A 85 -3.48 16.45 -8.19
CA PRO A 85 -3.53 17.89 -8.39
C PRO A 85 -3.76 18.20 -9.88
N GLU A 86 -4.29 19.40 -10.13
CA GLU A 86 -4.43 19.89 -11.50
C GLU A 86 -3.05 19.97 -12.20
N PRO A 87 -2.96 19.63 -13.50
CA PRO A 87 -1.70 19.70 -14.23
C PRO A 87 -1.13 21.13 -14.24
N ILE A 88 0.18 21.26 -14.06
CA ILE A 88 0.85 22.55 -14.27
C ILE A 88 0.52 23.06 -15.68
N GLY A 89 0.10 24.31 -15.77
CA GLY A 89 -0.36 24.90 -17.03
C GLY A 89 -1.89 24.93 -17.20
N SER A 90 -2.67 24.30 -16.30
CA SER A 90 -4.14 24.48 -16.26
C SER A 90 -4.55 25.87 -15.78
N ASP A 91 -5.68 26.39 -16.27
CA ASP A 91 -6.28 27.62 -15.75
C ASP A 91 -6.82 27.38 -14.32
N THR A 92 -6.18 27.99 -13.33
CA THR A 92 -6.60 27.90 -11.92
C THR A 92 -7.74 28.87 -11.59
N ILE A 93 -8.32 28.76 -10.40
CA ILE A 93 -9.32 29.71 -9.92
C ILE A 93 -8.67 31.09 -9.75
N SER A 94 -7.45 31.11 -9.21
CA SER A 94 -6.63 32.32 -9.07
C SER A 94 -6.31 32.97 -10.42
N ASP A 95 -6.03 32.18 -11.47
CA ASP A 95 -5.84 32.70 -12.83
C ASP A 95 -7.14 33.32 -13.38
N GLN A 96 -8.28 32.67 -13.18
CA GLN A 96 -9.57 33.19 -13.62
C GLN A 96 -9.94 34.49 -12.89
N ALA A 97 -9.71 34.56 -11.57
CA ALA A 97 -9.97 35.78 -10.81
C ALA A 97 -9.08 36.93 -11.26
N ALA A 98 -7.81 36.66 -11.59
CA ALA A 98 -6.90 37.66 -12.14
C ALA A 98 -7.42 38.20 -13.48
N LEU A 99 -7.98 37.34 -14.33
CA LEU A 99 -8.60 37.75 -15.60
C LEU A 99 -9.84 38.64 -15.40
N THR A 100 -10.58 38.46 -14.30
CA THR A 100 -11.74 39.29 -13.96
C THR A 100 -11.39 40.58 -13.20
N GLY A 101 -10.10 40.85 -12.96
CA GLY A 101 -9.64 42.05 -12.28
C GLY A 101 -9.77 42.02 -10.76
N ALA A 102 -9.72 40.83 -10.14
CA ALA A 102 -9.68 40.69 -8.70
C ALA A 102 -8.48 41.44 -8.08
N ASP A 103 -8.65 41.98 -6.87
CA ASP A 103 -7.57 42.65 -6.15
C ASP A 103 -6.51 41.66 -5.61
N ALA A 104 -5.36 42.20 -5.21
CA ALA A 104 -4.23 41.39 -4.78
C ALA A 104 -4.55 40.52 -3.55
N GLU A 105 -5.40 40.98 -2.64
CA GLU A 105 -5.81 40.23 -1.45
C GLU A 105 -6.68 39.03 -1.82
N THR A 106 -7.68 39.22 -2.70
CA THR A 106 -8.52 38.12 -3.20
C THR A 106 -7.68 37.07 -3.94
N LEU A 107 -6.72 37.51 -4.76
CA LEU A 107 -5.80 36.61 -5.48
C LEU A 107 -4.93 35.80 -4.51
N ALA A 108 -4.36 36.44 -3.50
CA ALA A 108 -3.55 35.77 -2.49
C ALA A 108 -4.36 34.74 -1.69
N ASN A 109 -5.60 35.08 -1.30
CA ASN A 109 -6.49 34.16 -0.59
C ASN A 109 -6.87 32.94 -1.43
N GLN A 110 -7.11 33.12 -2.73
CA GLN A 110 -7.40 32.02 -3.65
C GLN A 110 -6.20 31.12 -3.89
N GLN A 111 -5.01 31.70 -4.09
CA GLN A 111 -3.75 30.93 -4.23
C GLN A 111 -3.49 30.11 -2.96
N GLN A 112 -3.66 30.71 -1.78
CA GLN A 112 -3.49 29.99 -0.52
C GLN A 112 -4.50 28.84 -0.36
N PHE A 113 -5.74 29.03 -0.81
CA PHE A 113 -6.74 27.96 -0.82
C PHE A 113 -6.33 26.81 -1.76
N GLU A 114 -5.88 27.12 -2.98
CA GLU A 114 -5.38 26.13 -3.96
C GLU A 114 -4.18 25.35 -3.42
N ASP A 115 -3.23 26.03 -2.77
CA ASP A 115 -2.05 25.42 -2.15
C ASP A 115 -2.45 24.51 -0.99
N ASN A 116 -3.43 24.92 -0.16
CA ASN A 116 -3.95 24.09 0.92
C ASN A 116 -4.62 22.81 0.38
N ILE A 117 -5.41 22.90 -0.70
CA ILE A 117 -6.03 21.73 -1.34
C ILE A 117 -4.96 20.79 -1.89
N THR A 118 -3.97 21.33 -2.61
CA THR A 118 -2.84 20.56 -3.15
C THR A 118 -2.06 19.86 -2.05
N THR A 119 -1.84 20.54 -0.92
CA THR A 119 -1.16 19.99 0.25
C THR A 119 -1.93 18.79 0.82
N ILE A 120 -3.24 18.94 1.05
CA ILE A 120 -4.10 17.86 1.56
C ILE A 120 -4.11 16.67 0.58
N GLN A 121 -4.25 16.94 -0.71
CA GLN A 121 -4.22 15.92 -1.77
C GLN A 121 -2.90 15.13 -1.74
N ASN A 122 -1.76 15.82 -1.68
CA ASN A 122 -0.44 15.17 -1.62
C ASN A 122 -0.26 14.34 -0.35
N GLN A 123 -0.70 14.85 0.81
CA GLN A 123 -0.65 14.10 2.06
C GLN A 123 -1.45 12.79 1.99
N MET A 124 -2.66 12.83 1.44
CA MET A 124 -3.49 11.64 1.28
C MET A 124 -2.88 10.65 0.28
N ARG A 125 -2.26 11.14 -0.80
CA ARG A 125 -1.55 10.30 -1.76
C ARG A 125 -0.33 9.62 -1.15
N VAL A 126 0.44 10.32 -0.32
CA VAL A 126 1.57 9.75 0.43
C VAL A 126 1.07 8.63 1.34
N LEU A 127 0.05 8.91 2.15
CA LEU A 127 -0.54 7.94 3.09
C LEU A 127 -1.00 6.66 2.37
N TYR A 128 -1.82 6.78 1.32
CA TYR A 128 -2.36 5.62 0.62
C TYR A 128 -1.31 4.83 -0.13
N THR A 129 -0.30 5.49 -0.68
CA THR A 129 0.81 4.82 -1.35
C THR A 129 1.67 4.05 -0.33
N MET A 130 1.99 4.67 0.81
CA MET A 130 2.73 4.00 1.88
C MET A 130 1.94 2.83 2.48
N ASP A 131 0.63 3.00 2.72
CA ASP A 131 -0.27 1.90 3.12
C ASP A 131 -0.20 0.73 2.14
N ALA A 132 -0.26 1.01 0.83
CA ALA A 132 -0.21 -0.01 -0.21
C ALA A 132 1.15 -0.72 -0.28
N MET A 133 2.26 0.01 -0.16
CA MET A 133 3.61 -0.57 -0.15
C MET A 133 3.83 -1.45 1.07
N ASN A 134 3.35 -1.03 2.25
CA ASN A 134 3.40 -1.85 3.45
C ASN A 134 2.54 -3.12 3.33
N GLN A 135 1.33 -3.02 2.76
CA GLN A 135 0.48 -4.18 2.48
C GLN A 135 1.15 -5.17 1.50
N LEU A 136 1.80 -4.67 0.44
CA LEU A 136 2.58 -5.51 -0.48
C LEU A 136 3.75 -6.18 0.24
N GLY A 137 4.50 -5.45 1.07
CA GLY A 137 5.57 -6.01 1.87
C GLY A 137 5.10 -7.15 2.78
N ARG A 138 3.96 -6.98 3.46
CA ARG A 138 3.37 -8.02 4.33
C ARG A 138 2.85 -9.21 3.54
N TYR A 139 2.13 -8.99 2.45
CA TYR A 139 1.63 -10.05 1.57
C TYR A 139 2.78 -10.88 0.96
N LEU A 140 3.84 -10.20 0.51
CA LEU A 140 4.97 -10.83 -0.17
C LEU A 140 5.92 -11.57 0.78
N ALA A 141 5.84 -11.31 2.10
CA ALA A 141 6.64 -11.99 3.11
C ALA A 141 6.37 -13.51 3.16
N ALA A 142 5.18 -13.96 2.75
CA ALA A 142 4.83 -15.38 2.69
C ALA A 142 5.59 -16.15 1.60
N PHE A 143 6.14 -15.46 0.60
CA PHE A 143 6.76 -16.08 -0.55
C PHE A 143 8.28 -16.04 -0.39
N PRO A 144 8.94 -17.21 -0.34
CA PRO A 144 10.38 -17.27 -0.19
C PRO A 144 11.08 -16.73 -1.44
N GLY A 145 12.31 -16.24 -1.26
CA GLY A 145 13.18 -15.81 -2.35
C GLY A 145 12.96 -14.36 -2.76
N ARG A 146 13.71 -13.92 -3.77
CA ARG A 146 13.66 -12.53 -4.25
C ARG A 146 12.36 -12.29 -5.04
N LYS A 147 11.70 -11.18 -4.74
CA LYS A 147 10.53 -10.68 -5.49
C LYS A 147 10.83 -9.33 -6.12
N ASN A 148 10.27 -9.10 -7.29
CA ASN A 148 10.35 -7.81 -7.98
C ASN A 148 8.98 -7.13 -7.92
N LEU A 149 8.94 -5.89 -7.42
CA LEU A 149 7.76 -5.03 -7.49
C LEU A 149 7.99 -3.98 -8.59
N ILE A 150 7.31 -4.14 -9.72
CA ILE A 150 7.35 -3.23 -10.86
C ILE A 150 6.19 -2.25 -10.68
N TRP A 151 6.52 -1.02 -10.28
CA TRP A 151 5.54 -0.01 -9.90
C TRP A 151 5.44 1.07 -10.98
N PHE A 152 4.36 1.02 -11.75
CA PHE A 152 4.06 2.06 -12.72
C PHE A 152 3.36 3.21 -12.02
N SER A 153 4.02 4.37 -11.95
CA SER A 153 3.45 5.57 -11.34
C SER A 153 3.83 6.81 -12.15
N GLY A 154 2.89 7.74 -12.28
CA GLY A 154 3.15 9.04 -12.88
C GLY A 154 3.87 10.01 -11.95
N SER A 155 3.80 9.80 -10.63
CA SER A 155 4.45 10.67 -9.64
C SER A 155 4.43 10.03 -8.26
N PHE A 156 5.28 10.47 -7.34
CA PHE A 156 5.09 10.16 -5.92
C PHE A 156 5.54 11.36 -5.09
N PRO A 157 4.61 12.12 -4.49
CA PRO A 157 4.89 13.45 -3.93
C PRO A 157 5.45 13.33 -2.51
N LEU A 158 6.60 12.67 -2.37
CA LEU A 158 7.31 12.58 -1.10
C LEU A 158 8.52 13.52 -1.17
N ASN A 159 8.46 14.64 -0.45
CA ASN A 159 9.60 15.55 -0.30
C ASN A 159 10.57 14.89 0.70
N VAL A 160 11.55 14.15 0.18
CA VAL A 160 12.67 13.55 0.93
C VAL A 160 13.82 14.52 1.15
N LEU A 161 13.79 15.68 0.49
CA LEU A 161 14.76 16.75 0.67
C LEU A 161 14.20 17.74 1.70
N PRO A 162 15.00 18.20 2.68
CA PRO A 162 14.55 19.20 3.63
C PRO A 162 14.35 20.53 2.92
N ASP A 163 13.10 20.89 2.64
CA ASP A 163 12.74 22.26 2.29
C ASP A 163 12.85 23.12 3.55
N GLY A 164 13.76 24.10 3.51
CA GLY A 164 13.84 25.13 4.53
C GLY A 164 12.53 25.88 4.66
N ASP A 165 12.04 26.00 5.90
CA ASP A 165 11.08 27.00 6.38
C ASP A 165 9.63 26.98 5.84
N ASN A 166 9.04 25.84 5.48
CA ASN A 166 7.58 25.77 5.26
C ASN A 166 6.82 25.14 6.46
N PRO A 167 6.27 25.94 7.41
CA PRO A 167 5.70 25.45 8.67
C PRO A 167 4.32 24.78 8.55
N ASN A 168 3.70 24.76 7.36
CA ASN A 168 2.34 24.25 7.13
C ASN A 168 2.27 22.83 6.57
N ILE A 169 3.41 22.22 6.22
CA ILE A 169 3.43 20.78 6.07
C ILE A 169 3.34 20.28 7.52
N MET A 170 2.20 19.72 7.94
CA MET A 170 2.21 18.79 9.07
C MET A 170 3.37 17.87 8.77
N GLN A 171 4.46 18.03 9.51
CA GLN A 171 5.73 17.39 9.23
C GLN A 171 5.50 15.92 9.52
N PHE A 172 4.90 15.23 8.55
CA PHE A 172 4.90 13.80 8.49
C PHE A 172 6.34 13.44 8.75
N SER A 173 6.56 12.48 9.63
CA SER A 173 7.83 11.80 9.70
C SER A 173 8.00 10.98 8.42
N SER A 174 7.91 11.62 7.24
CA SER A 174 7.95 11.06 5.90
C SER A 174 9.19 10.21 5.76
N ASP A 175 10.30 10.69 6.33
CA ASP A 175 11.54 9.94 6.46
C ASP A 175 11.35 8.63 7.24
N LYS A 176 10.74 8.66 8.42
CA LYS A 176 10.53 7.46 9.23
C LYS A 176 9.57 6.48 8.56
N GLU A 177 8.44 6.95 8.03
CA GLU A 177 7.46 6.10 7.36
C GLU A 177 8.03 5.47 6.08
N PHE A 178 8.78 6.26 5.29
CA PHE A 178 9.51 5.77 4.13
C PHE A 178 10.59 4.75 4.54
N GLN A 179 11.33 5.00 5.62
CA GLN A 179 12.32 4.07 6.16
C GLN A 179 11.66 2.77 6.64
N ASP A 180 10.58 2.84 7.40
CA ASP A 180 9.86 1.67 7.89
C ASP A 180 9.32 0.84 6.72
N THR A 181 8.76 1.49 5.70
CA THR A 181 8.24 0.86 4.48
C THR A 181 9.34 0.19 3.65
N THR A 182 10.45 0.89 3.37
CA THR A 182 11.60 0.31 2.64
C THR A 182 12.23 -0.85 3.41
N ASN A 183 12.32 -0.75 4.74
CA ASN A 183 12.83 -1.84 5.57
C ASN A 183 11.90 -3.05 5.56
N LEU A 184 10.59 -2.86 5.62
CA LEU A 184 9.61 -3.94 5.49
C LEU A 184 9.73 -4.64 4.13
N LEU A 185 9.72 -3.88 3.03
CA LEU A 185 9.89 -4.44 1.68
C LEU A 185 11.20 -5.24 1.57
N THR A 186 12.28 -4.72 2.14
CA THR A 186 13.58 -5.40 2.07
C THR A 186 13.64 -6.65 2.96
N ARG A 187 13.05 -6.62 4.16
CA ARG A 187 12.91 -7.81 5.02
C ARG A 187 12.10 -8.89 4.33
N SER A 188 11.06 -8.47 3.62
CA SER A 188 10.26 -9.32 2.75
C SER A 188 10.94 -9.62 1.43
N GLN A 189 12.25 -9.38 1.24
CA GLN A 189 13.03 -9.64 0.02
C GLN A 189 12.40 -9.09 -1.29
N VAL A 190 11.76 -7.92 -1.22
CA VAL A 190 11.15 -7.21 -2.36
C VAL A 190 12.09 -6.11 -2.85
N ALA A 191 12.51 -6.20 -4.12
CA ALA A 191 13.20 -5.11 -4.82
C ALA A 191 12.18 -4.31 -5.62
N VAL A 192 12.17 -2.98 -5.46
CA VAL A 192 11.22 -2.10 -6.14
C VAL A 192 11.84 -1.51 -7.41
N TYR A 193 11.10 -1.58 -8.50
CA TYR A 193 11.43 -1.03 -9.81
C TYR A 193 10.36 -0.01 -10.20
N PRO A 194 10.49 1.26 -9.75
CA PRO A 194 9.60 2.32 -10.19
C PRO A 194 9.78 2.55 -11.70
N VAL A 195 8.66 2.72 -12.39
CA VAL A 195 8.61 3.03 -13.81
C VAL A 195 7.77 4.28 -13.97
N ASP A 196 8.35 5.36 -14.51
CA ASP A 196 7.61 6.59 -14.78
C ASP A 196 6.58 6.32 -15.88
N ALA A 197 5.31 6.28 -15.47
CA ALA A 197 4.18 5.95 -16.33
C ALA A 197 3.96 6.99 -17.44
N ARG A 198 4.44 8.22 -17.26
CA ARG A 198 4.33 9.31 -18.24
C ARG A 198 5.21 9.10 -19.47
N GLY A 199 6.19 8.20 -19.38
CA GLY A 199 7.14 7.93 -20.45
C GLY A 199 8.11 9.10 -20.68
N LEU A 200 8.41 9.43 -21.93
CA LEU A 200 9.11 10.67 -22.28
C LEU A 200 8.08 11.78 -22.48
N PHE A 201 8.17 12.84 -21.68
CA PHE A 201 7.26 13.97 -21.73
C PHE A 201 8.04 15.29 -21.81
N ALA A 202 7.44 16.28 -22.46
CA ALA A 202 7.94 17.65 -22.48
C ALA A 202 7.19 18.50 -21.46
N PRO A 203 7.74 19.63 -21.03
CA PRO A 203 7.00 20.61 -20.24
C PRO A 203 5.66 20.96 -20.92
N PRO A 204 4.51 20.82 -20.23
CA PRO A 204 3.18 21.14 -20.76
C PRO A 204 3.03 22.53 -21.38
N MET A 205 3.81 23.52 -20.91
CA MET A 205 3.81 24.90 -21.39
C MET A 205 4.40 25.07 -22.80
N TYR A 206 5.06 24.04 -23.33
CA TYR A 206 5.49 24.01 -24.73
C TYR A 206 4.43 23.41 -25.65
N ASP A 207 3.37 22.82 -25.10
CA ASP A 207 2.25 22.32 -25.90
C ASP A 207 1.39 23.49 -26.40
N ALA A 208 1.17 23.56 -27.70
CA ALA A 208 0.35 24.59 -28.34
C ALA A 208 -1.11 24.59 -27.82
N SER A 209 -1.63 23.44 -27.37
CA SER A 209 -2.99 23.35 -26.80
C SER A 209 -3.11 24.05 -25.45
N ASN A 210 -2.00 24.19 -24.72
CA ASN A 210 -1.96 24.72 -23.35
C ASN A 210 -1.35 26.12 -23.28
N SER A 211 -0.61 26.55 -24.32
CA SER A 211 0.29 27.70 -24.23
C SER A 211 -0.21 29.00 -24.84
N GLY A 212 -1.21 28.95 -25.73
CA GLY A 212 -1.52 30.08 -26.63
C GLY A 212 -2.00 31.37 -25.96
N ALA A 213 -3.05 31.33 -25.15
CA ALA A 213 -3.68 32.55 -24.62
C ALA A 213 -3.17 32.95 -23.22
N ARG A 214 -2.82 31.98 -22.38
CA ARG A 214 -2.39 32.19 -20.98
C ARG A 214 -1.03 32.87 -20.89
N TYR A 215 0.00 32.27 -21.49
CA TYR A 215 1.38 32.75 -21.38
C TYR A 215 1.67 33.98 -22.24
N ALA A 216 0.91 34.18 -23.32
CA ALA A 216 0.96 35.43 -24.08
C ALA A 216 0.54 36.65 -23.24
N ARG A 217 -0.38 36.46 -22.29
CA ARG A 217 -0.89 37.51 -21.39
C ARG A 217 -0.11 37.61 -20.08
N ASN A 218 0.46 36.51 -19.60
CA ASN A 218 1.29 36.45 -18.41
C ASN A 218 2.65 35.77 -18.67
N PRO A 219 3.64 36.49 -19.25
CA PRO A 219 4.98 35.94 -19.50
C PRO A 219 5.72 35.52 -18.23
N ARG A 220 5.40 36.11 -17.06
CA ARG A 220 5.98 35.70 -15.77
C ARG A 220 5.44 34.35 -15.31
N GLY A 221 4.15 34.09 -15.54
CA GLY A 221 3.52 32.81 -15.25
C GLY A 221 4.17 31.65 -16.00
N PHE A 222 4.64 31.87 -17.24
CA PHE A 222 5.39 30.88 -18.00
C PHE A 222 6.68 30.45 -17.28
N ALA A 223 7.49 31.42 -16.85
CA ALA A 223 8.75 31.13 -16.17
C ALA A 223 8.53 30.44 -14.82
N GLN A 224 7.48 30.83 -14.10
CA GLN A 224 7.08 30.20 -12.83
C GLN A 224 6.62 28.75 -13.02
N ASP A 225 5.74 28.50 -13.98
CA ASP A 225 5.26 27.15 -14.29
C ASP A 225 6.39 26.23 -14.78
N LEU A 226 7.31 26.76 -15.58
CA LEU A 226 8.48 26.01 -16.04
C LEU A 226 9.41 25.65 -14.88
N ALA A 227 9.66 26.59 -13.96
CA ALA A 227 10.46 26.34 -12.77
C ALA A 227 9.78 25.30 -11.85
N LYS A 228 8.47 25.44 -11.61
CA LYS A 228 7.67 24.51 -10.81
C LYS A 228 7.68 23.09 -11.41
N PHE A 229 7.48 22.98 -12.72
CA PHE A 229 7.51 21.71 -13.44
C PHE A 229 8.88 21.03 -13.33
N THR A 230 9.95 21.80 -13.49
CA THR A 230 11.33 21.28 -13.42
C THR A 230 11.64 20.77 -12.02
N ALA A 231 11.32 21.55 -10.98
CA ALA A 231 11.52 21.16 -9.59
C ALA A 231 10.70 19.90 -9.23
N GLN A 232 9.39 19.92 -9.49
CA GLN A 232 8.51 18.81 -9.17
C GLN A 232 8.93 17.51 -9.88
N THR A 233 9.30 17.58 -11.16
CA THR A 233 9.77 16.40 -11.90
C THR A 233 11.06 15.83 -11.30
N ALA A 234 11.99 16.72 -10.91
CA ALA A 234 13.23 16.30 -10.26
C ALA A 234 12.97 15.61 -8.91
N ASP A 235 12.08 16.15 -8.10
CA ASP A 235 11.72 15.58 -6.79
C ASP A 235 11.02 14.21 -6.93
N GLU A 236 10.07 14.09 -7.86
CA GLU A 236 9.39 12.82 -8.14
C GLU A 236 10.38 11.75 -8.62
N HIS A 237 11.32 12.12 -9.50
CA HIS A 237 12.37 11.21 -9.98
C HIS A 237 13.36 10.84 -8.87
N ALA A 238 13.73 11.78 -8.00
CA ALA A 238 14.60 11.54 -6.86
C ALA A 238 13.99 10.48 -5.92
N THR A 239 12.70 10.59 -5.62
CA THR A 239 11.99 9.64 -4.76
C THR A 239 11.92 8.24 -5.39
N MET A 240 11.67 8.14 -6.72
CA MET A 240 11.73 6.86 -7.42
C MET A 240 13.12 6.22 -7.34
N LEU A 241 14.18 7.02 -7.53
CA LEU A 241 15.56 6.55 -7.42
C LEU A 241 15.88 6.07 -5.99
N GLN A 242 15.48 6.82 -4.97
CA GLN A 242 15.71 6.47 -3.58
C GLN A 242 14.98 5.18 -3.17
N MET A 243 13.73 4.99 -3.60
CA MET A 243 12.97 3.76 -3.36
C MET A 243 13.66 2.53 -3.99
N ALA A 244 14.11 2.68 -5.24
CA ALA A 244 14.83 1.63 -5.96
C ALA A 244 16.16 1.31 -5.25
N GLU A 245 16.94 2.31 -4.86
CA GLU A 245 18.23 2.12 -4.20
C GLU A 245 18.09 1.49 -2.80
N ALA A 246 17.09 1.93 -2.02
CA ALA A 246 16.83 1.41 -0.68
C ALA A 246 16.45 -0.07 -0.68
N THR A 247 15.84 -0.56 -1.76
CA THR A 247 15.33 -1.94 -1.88
C THR A 247 16.17 -2.83 -2.81
N GLY A 248 17.20 -2.27 -3.46
CA GLY A 248 18.07 -3.02 -4.39
C GLY A 248 17.40 -3.32 -5.75
N GLY A 249 16.51 -2.44 -6.20
CA GLY A 249 15.95 -2.44 -7.55
C GLY A 249 16.53 -1.32 -8.42
N LYS A 250 15.78 -0.92 -9.46
CA LYS A 250 16.20 0.12 -10.43
C LYS A 250 14.99 0.92 -10.92
N ALA A 251 15.10 2.25 -10.92
CA ALA A 251 14.10 3.12 -11.51
C ALA A 251 14.27 3.22 -13.03
N PHE A 252 13.15 3.28 -13.75
CA PHE A 252 13.07 3.51 -15.19
C PHE A 252 12.35 4.83 -15.45
N LEU A 253 13.12 5.85 -15.79
CA LEU A 253 12.65 7.22 -15.99
C LEU A 253 12.76 7.59 -17.48
N ASN A 254 11.92 8.50 -17.95
CA ASN A 254 12.00 9.11 -19.29
C ASN A 254 12.10 8.08 -20.45
N THR A 255 11.32 6.99 -20.39
CA THR A 255 11.36 5.92 -21.39
C THR A 255 10.05 5.78 -22.18
N ASN A 256 10.15 5.75 -23.50
CA ASN A 256 9.01 5.43 -24.39
C ASN A 256 8.82 3.93 -24.63
N ASN A 257 9.60 3.08 -23.97
CA ASN A 257 9.47 1.64 -24.07
C ASN A 257 9.24 1.03 -22.69
N LEU A 258 8.01 1.17 -22.19
CA LEU A 258 7.62 0.65 -20.89
C LEU A 258 7.58 -0.88 -20.87
N HIS A 259 7.21 -1.53 -21.98
CA HIS A 259 7.28 -3.00 -22.06
C HIS A 259 8.72 -3.51 -21.85
N SER A 260 9.73 -2.80 -22.37
CA SER A 260 11.14 -3.15 -22.16
C SER A 260 11.58 -2.90 -20.72
N ALA A 261 11.03 -1.88 -20.04
CA ALA A 261 11.28 -1.67 -18.61
C ALA A 261 10.79 -2.87 -17.79
N VAL A 262 9.59 -3.40 -18.08
CA VAL A 262 9.07 -4.63 -17.45
C VAL A 262 10.01 -5.81 -17.69
N GLN A 263 10.37 -6.05 -18.96
CA GLN A 263 11.25 -7.16 -19.32
C GLN A 263 12.60 -7.05 -18.57
N LYS A 264 13.22 -5.86 -18.55
CA LYS A 264 14.48 -5.62 -17.84
C LYS A 264 14.35 -5.81 -16.33
N ALA A 265 13.23 -5.41 -15.73
CA ALA A 265 12.99 -5.62 -14.30
C ALA A 265 12.87 -7.11 -13.96
N ILE A 266 12.17 -7.89 -14.80
CA ILE A 266 12.05 -9.35 -14.67
C ILE A 266 13.41 -10.03 -14.88
N ASP A 267 14.18 -9.63 -15.90
CA ASP A 267 15.50 -10.21 -16.21
C ASP A 267 16.52 -9.93 -15.11
N SER A 268 16.56 -8.69 -14.61
CA SER A 268 17.37 -8.29 -13.44
C SER A 268 16.93 -9.04 -12.18
N GLY A 269 15.65 -9.40 -12.13
CA GLY A 269 15.03 -10.26 -11.16
C GLY A 269 15.57 -11.69 -11.12
N SER A 270 15.81 -12.24 -12.32
CA SER A 270 15.96 -13.67 -12.56
C SER A 270 17.41 -14.16 -12.48
N ASN A 271 18.37 -13.25 -12.60
CA ASN A 271 19.80 -13.55 -12.49
C ASN A 271 20.39 -12.76 -11.32
N PHE A 272 20.47 -13.38 -10.14
CA PHE A 272 20.98 -12.72 -8.94
C PHE A 272 21.81 -13.66 -8.06
N TYR A 273 22.65 -13.06 -7.23
CA TYR A 273 23.38 -13.74 -6.17
C TYR A 273 22.77 -13.38 -4.82
N THR A 274 22.61 -14.36 -3.94
CA THR A 274 22.22 -14.13 -2.54
C THR A 274 23.48 -14.05 -1.68
N LEU A 275 23.72 -12.88 -1.07
CA LEU A 275 24.78 -12.68 -0.09
C LEU A 275 24.13 -12.47 1.29
N ILE A 276 24.57 -13.23 2.28
CA ILE A 276 24.08 -13.11 3.66
C ILE A 276 25.14 -12.40 4.49
N TYR A 277 24.75 -11.32 5.15
CA TYR A 277 25.58 -10.58 6.10
C TYR A 277 24.90 -10.56 7.46
N THR A 278 25.57 -11.13 8.47
CA THR A 278 25.12 -11.07 9.87
C THR A 278 25.93 -10.01 10.61
N PRO A 279 25.31 -8.91 11.08
CA PRO A 279 26.03 -7.87 11.80
C PRO A 279 26.68 -8.39 13.08
N SER A 280 27.99 -8.17 13.22
CA SER A 280 28.74 -8.39 14.46
C SER A 280 28.42 -7.32 15.51
N ASN A 281 28.24 -6.07 15.08
CA ASN A 281 27.83 -4.97 15.95
C ASN A 281 26.35 -5.10 16.38
N LYS A 282 26.11 -5.33 17.68
CA LYS A 282 24.79 -5.49 18.31
C LYS A 282 24.19 -4.19 18.87
N ASP A 283 24.77 -3.03 18.59
CA ASP A 283 24.23 -1.72 18.99
C ASP A 283 23.02 -1.31 18.13
N TRP A 284 21.81 -1.67 18.58
CA TRP A 284 20.56 -1.40 17.88
C TRP A 284 20.01 0.00 18.17
N ASN A 285 20.80 1.01 17.81
CA ASN A 285 20.53 2.43 18.06
C ASN A 285 19.66 3.12 16.98
N SER A 286 19.01 2.35 16.09
CA SER A 286 18.19 2.84 14.97
C SER A 286 18.94 3.68 13.94
N ARG A 287 20.27 3.80 13.99
CA ARG A 287 21.05 4.53 12.98
C ARG A 287 21.22 3.72 11.71
N TYR A 288 21.36 4.42 10.58
CA TYR A 288 21.65 3.81 9.29
C TYR A 288 23.07 3.24 9.26
N ARG A 289 23.22 2.02 8.73
CA ARG A 289 24.49 1.32 8.54
C ARG A 289 24.65 1.00 7.06
N LYS A 290 25.72 1.53 6.46
CA LYS A 290 26.04 1.36 5.04
C LYS A 290 26.55 -0.06 4.74
N ILE A 291 26.14 -0.59 3.59
CA ILE A 291 26.65 -1.81 2.97
C ILE A 291 27.38 -1.40 1.69
N VAL A 292 28.59 -1.91 1.50
CA VAL A 292 29.38 -1.71 0.29
C VAL A 292 29.76 -3.07 -0.26
N VAL A 293 29.43 -3.32 -1.52
CA VAL A 293 29.80 -4.54 -2.24
C VAL A 293 30.80 -4.14 -3.33
N HIS A 294 31.95 -4.80 -3.35
CA HIS A 294 32.96 -4.65 -4.39
C HIS A 294 32.92 -5.88 -5.30
N SER A 295 33.24 -5.68 -6.57
CA SER A 295 33.39 -6.77 -7.55
C SER A 295 34.74 -6.62 -8.24
N ASP A 296 35.43 -7.74 -8.42
CA ASP A 296 36.69 -7.79 -9.18
C ASP A 296 36.44 -7.81 -10.70
N ILE A 297 35.18 -7.90 -11.14
CA ILE A 297 34.82 -7.85 -12.55
C ILE A 297 34.88 -6.40 -13.02
N GLN A 298 35.61 -6.14 -14.10
CA GLN A 298 35.71 -4.82 -14.70
C GLN A 298 34.43 -4.46 -15.49
N ASN A 299 34.08 -3.17 -15.52
CA ASN A 299 32.98 -2.61 -16.32
C ASN A 299 31.57 -3.15 -15.98
N VAL A 300 31.32 -3.55 -14.73
CA VAL A 300 29.99 -3.95 -14.26
C VAL A 300 29.35 -2.88 -13.39
N GLN A 301 28.02 -2.73 -13.51
CA GLN A 301 27.23 -1.90 -12.60
C GLN A 301 26.53 -2.82 -11.58
N LEU A 302 26.83 -2.63 -10.30
CA LEU A 302 26.24 -3.43 -9.23
C LEU A 302 24.94 -2.80 -8.72
N THR A 303 23.87 -3.59 -8.73
CA THR A 303 22.58 -3.24 -8.11
C THR A 303 22.38 -4.09 -6.86
N TYR A 304 22.40 -3.46 -5.69
CA TYR A 304 22.29 -4.11 -4.40
C TYR A 304 21.80 -3.11 -3.33
N ARG A 305 21.25 -3.64 -2.23
CA ARG A 305 20.81 -2.85 -1.07
C ARG A 305 21.99 -2.11 -0.43
N ARG A 306 21.90 -0.78 -0.30
CA ARG A 306 23.01 0.08 0.15
C ARG A 306 23.23 0.17 1.66
N GLY A 307 22.31 -0.37 2.46
CA GLY A 307 22.42 -0.32 3.90
C GLY A 307 21.12 -0.67 4.61
N TYR A 308 21.14 -0.64 5.93
CA TYR A 308 20.02 -1.00 6.78
C TYR A 308 19.99 -0.14 8.05
N TYR A 309 18.81 0.05 8.62
CA TYR A 309 18.67 0.71 9.92
C TYR A 309 18.83 -0.31 11.04
N ALA A 310 19.61 0.04 12.06
CA ALA A 310 19.89 -0.82 13.19
C ALA A 310 18.73 -0.82 14.22
N TYR A 311 17.53 -1.22 13.79
CA TYR A 311 16.39 -1.34 14.71
C TYR A 311 16.57 -2.53 15.67
N PRO A 312 16.04 -2.43 16.91
CA PRO A 312 16.00 -3.56 17.82
C PRO A 312 15.28 -4.75 17.17
N PRO A 313 15.67 -5.99 17.49
CA PRO A 313 14.85 -7.16 17.18
C PRO A 313 13.41 -6.94 17.65
N GLN A 314 12.42 -7.42 16.89
CA GLN A 314 10.99 -7.11 17.13
C GLN A 314 10.51 -7.50 18.54
N GLU A 315 11.14 -8.50 19.16
CA GLU A 315 10.94 -8.90 20.56
C GLU A 315 11.27 -7.79 21.58
N ALA A 316 12.22 -6.91 21.27
CA ALA A 316 12.62 -5.79 22.13
C ALA A 316 11.74 -4.53 21.95
N MET A 317 11.03 -4.39 20.83
CA MET A 317 10.11 -3.28 20.60
C MET A 317 8.73 -3.49 21.26
N ALA A 318 8.36 -4.74 21.55
CA ALA A 318 7.13 -5.08 22.26
C ALA A 318 7.09 -4.58 23.72
N ALA A 319 8.24 -4.12 24.26
CA ALA A 319 8.37 -3.68 25.65
C ALA A 319 8.14 -2.18 25.88
N THR A 320 8.02 -1.35 24.83
CA THR A 320 8.10 0.12 24.98
C THR A 320 7.10 0.97 24.20
N ASN A 321 6.16 0.41 23.43
CA ASN A 321 5.23 1.25 22.66
C ASN A 321 4.01 1.68 23.49
N SER A 322 4.00 2.94 23.91
CA SER A 322 2.76 3.70 24.13
C SER A 322 2.11 4.02 22.77
N PRO A 323 0.77 4.12 22.69
CA PRO A 323 0.09 4.46 21.44
C PRO A 323 0.42 5.91 21.06
N THR A 324 1.28 6.12 20.08
CA THR A 324 1.51 7.46 19.49
C THR A 324 0.34 7.81 18.57
N THR A 325 -0.28 8.96 18.84
CA THR A 325 -1.38 9.61 18.10
C THR A 325 -0.97 10.21 16.76
N THR A 326 0.14 9.78 16.16
CA THR A 326 0.58 10.28 14.85
C THR A 326 -0.24 9.61 13.74
N PRO A 327 -0.76 10.36 12.74
CA PRO A 327 -1.46 9.79 11.58
C PRO A 327 -0.47 9.10 10.62
N GLY A 328 0.20 8.04 11.08
CA GLY A 328 1.06 7.18 10.27
C GLY A 328 0.34 5.89 9.82
N TYR A 329 1.05 5.04 9.08
CA TYR A 329 0.60 3.69 8.71
C TYR A 329 -0.06 2.94 9.88
N ASP A 330 -1.30 2.51 9.68
CA ASP A 330 -2.04 1.63 10.60
C ASP A 330 -2.23 0.27 9.91
N ALA A 331 -1.55 -0.74 10.44
CA ALA A 331 -1.54 -2.09 9.85
C ALA A 331 -2.93 -2.71 9.79
N MET A 332 -3.75 -2.47 10.81
CA MET A 332 -5.08 -3.04 10.91
C MET A 332 -6.05 -2.32 9.98
N ARG A 333 -6.03 -0.99 9.96
CA ARG A 333 -6.81 -0.18 9.01
C ARG A 333 -6.53 -0.59 7.56
N ALA A 334 -5.25 -0.77 7.22
CA ALA A 334 -4.82 -1.21 5.89
C ALA A 334 -5.31 -2.64 5.58
N ALA A 335 -5.09 -3.59 6.49
CA ALA A 335 -5.48 -5.00 6.31
C ALA A 335 -7.00 -5.22 6.18
N MET A 336 -7.80 -4.33 6.76
CA MET A 336 -9.26 -4.43 6.76
C MET A 336 -9.92 -3.80 5.53
N GLN A 337 -9.17 -3.26 4.57
CA GLN A 337 -9.73 -2.78 3.30
C GLN A 337 -10.29 -3.93 2.46
N ARG A 338 -11.54 -3.77 1.98
CA ARG A 338 -12.20 -4.75 1.10
C ARG A 338 -11.42 -4.93 -0.19
N GLY A 339 -11.21 -6.17 -0.62
CA GLY A 339 -10.49 -6.50 -1.85
C GLY A 339 -8.97 -6.29 -1.78
N GLY A 340 -8.45 -5.84 -0.62
CA GLY A 340 -7.02 -5.81 -0.36
C GLY A 340 -6.43 -7.22 -0.22
N PRO A 341 -5.12 -7.39 -0.45
CA PRO A 341 -4.46 -8.67 -0.25
C PRO A 341 -4.66 -9.17 1.17
N GLN A 342 -4.62 -10.50 1.35
CA GLN A 342 -4.66 -11.10 2.68
C GLN A 342 -3.26 -11.00 3.30
N PRO A 343 -3.08 -10.32 4.44
CA PRO A 343 -1.82 -10.35 5.18
C PRO A 343 -1.52 -11.77 5.64
N THR A 344 -0.23 -12.09 5.75
CA THR A 344 0.23 -13.46 6.05
C THR A 344 1.08 -13.52 7.31
N GLU A 345 1.05 -12.49 8.15
CA GLU A 345 1.87 -12.43 9.38
C GLU A 345 1.21 -13.12 10.56
N ILE A 346 -0.13 -13.19 10.58
CA ILE A 346 -0.91 -14.01 11.51
C ILE A 346 -1.79 -14.94 10.69
N LEU A 347 -1.44 -16.22 10.63
CA LEU A 347 -2.26 -17.23 9.99
C LEU A 347 -3.36 -17.70 10.95
N PHE A 348 -4.59 -17.71 10.46
CA PHE A 348 -5.73 -18.16 11.25
C PHE A 348 -6.82 -18.78 10.37
N LYS A 349 -7.68 -19.57 11.01
CA LYS A 349 -8.94 -20.05 10.43
C LYS A 349 -10.08 -19.26 11.06
N ALA A 350 -11.05 -18.88 10.23
CA ALA A 350 -12.31 -18.31 10.66
C ALA A 350 -13.45 -19.26 10.27
N GLN A 351 -14.17 -19.78 11.27
CA GLN A 351 -15.45 -20.44 11.03
C GLN A 351 -16.55 -19.39 11.18
N VAL A 352 -17.33 -19.21 10.13
CA VAL A 352 -18.44 -18.26 10.11
C VAL A 352 -19.75 -19.04 10.06
N LEU A 353 -20.62 -18.78 11.01
CA LEU A 353 -21.94 -19.40 11.14
C LEU A 353 -23.00 -18.31 11.09
N SER A 354 -24.14 -18.57 10.46
CA SER A 354 -25.25 -17.62 10.38
C SER A 354 -26.49 -18.15 11.11
N THR A 355 -27.35 -17.26 11.59
CA THR A 355 -28.65 -17.64 12.16
C THR A 355 -29.74 -17.69 11.09
N ALA A 356 -30.78 -18.50 11.27
CA ALA A 356 -31.98 -18.46 10.44
C ALA A 356 -32.85 -17.23 10.75
N THR A 357 -33.02 -16.93 12.04
CA THR A 357 -33.82 -15.82 12.55
C THR A 357 -33.20 -14.46 12.20
N LEU A 358 -34.08 -13.52 11.83
CA LEU A 358 -33.76 -12.13 11.59
C LEU A 358 -34.27 -11.25 12.73
N THR A 359 -33.56 -10.16 13.01
CA THR A 359 -33.93 -9.19 14.05
C THR A 359 -33.93 -7.77 13.49
N ASP A 360 -34.80 -6.90 13.99
CA ASP A 360 -34.79 -5.49 13.59
C ASP A 360 -33.68 -4.68 14.28
N ILE A 361 -33.16 -5.20 15.40
CA ILE A 361 -32.11 -4.62 16.22
C ILE A 361 -30.82 -5.43 16.00
N ALA A 362 -29.70 -4.73 15.83
CA ALA A 362 -28.38 -5.34 15.73
C ALA A 362 -27.92 -5.88 17.09
N GLU A 363 -27.11 -6.94 17.08
CA GLU A 363 -26.51 -7.52 18.28
C GLU A 363 -25.62 -6.50 19.02
N PRO A 364 -25.59 -6.53 20.37
CA PRO A 364 -24.67 -5.71 21.15
C PRO A 364 -23.23 -5.83 20.66
N GLY A 365 -22.53 -4.70 20.57
CA GLY A 365 -21.15 -4.65 20.04
C GLY A 365 -21.05 -4.49 18.52
N THR A 366 -22.15 -4.60 17.77
CA THR A 366 -22.18 -4.22 16.35
C THR A 366 -22.40 -2.71 16.21
N SER A 367 -21.41 -2.00 15.67
CA SER A 367 -21.54 -0.63 15.22
C SER A 367 -22.10 -0.62 13.79
N THR A 368 -23.20 0.09 13.55
CA THR A 368 -23.85 0.19 12.23
C THR A 368 -23.72 1.59 11.66
N ALA A 369 -23.68 1.70 10.33
CA ALA A 369 -23.76 2.98 9.65
C ALA A 369 -25.10 3.67 10.01
N PRO A 370 -25.14 5.00 10.21
CA PRO A 370 -26.32 5.71 10.74
C PRO A 370 -27.62 5.48 9.94
N ALA A 371 -27.52 5.30 8.62
CA ALA A 371 -28.68 5.08 7.75
C ALA A 371 -29.07 3.61 7.59
N LEU A 372 -28.35 2.68 8.22
CA LEU A 372 -28.56 1.25 8.05
C LEU A 372 -29.74 0.77 8.89
N LYS A 373 -30.74 0.20 8.24
CA LYS A 373 -31.92 -0.39 8.89
C LYS A 373 -31.94 -1.91 8.69
N GLY A 374 -32.57 -2.60 9.64
CA GLY A 374 -32.83 -4.03 9.56
C GLY A 374 -33.80 -4.42 8.43
N PRO A 375 -34.16 -5.70 8.34
CA PRO A 375 -33.80 -6.75 9.28
C PRO A 375 -32.34 -7.21 9.14
N PHE A 376 -31.72 -7.50 10.28
CA PHE A 376 -30.35 -7.99 10.40
C PHE A 376 -30.32 -9.51 10.56
N ARG A 377 -29.30 -10.14 9.99
CA ARG A 377 -28.91 -11.52 10.26
C ARG A 377 -27.67 -11.52 11.12
N LYS A 378 -27.65 -12.34 12.17
CA LYS A 378 -26.47 -12.53 13.01
C LYS A 378 -25.52 -13.53 12.34
N TYR A 379 -24.24 -13.19 12.36
CA TYR A 379 -23.13 -14.08 12.05
C TYR A 379 -22.25 -14.23 13.29
N THR A 380 -21.89 -15.46 13.62
CA THR A 380 -20.91 -15.80 14.66
C THR A 380 -19.60 -16.17 13.97
N ILE A 381 -18.50 -15.53 14.36
CA ILE A 381 -17.17 -15.77 13.83
C ILE A 381 -16.31 -16.37 14.93
N ASN A 382 -15.88 -17.62 14.73
CA ASN A 382 -14.93 -18.30 15.60
C ASN A 382 -13.53 -18.28 14.95
N TYR A 383 -12.55 -17.79 15.69
CA TYR A 383 -11.16 -17.64 15.27
C TYR A 383 -10.31 -18.75 15.88
N VAL A 384 -9.38 -19.31 15.11
CA VAL A 384 -8.27 -20.10 15.62
C VAL A 384 -7.00 -19.65 14.91
N ALA A 385 -6.14 -18.90 15.61
CA ALA A 385 -4.87 -18.41 15.08
C ALA A 385 -3.69 -19.28 15.52
N LEU A 386 -2.65 -19.34 14.68
CA LEU A 386 -1.39 -19.99 15.04
C LEU A 386 -0.75 -19.22 16.19
N PRO A 387 -0.47 -19.87 17.34
CA PRO A 387 -0.03 -19.17 18.53
C PRO A 387 1.41 -18.64 18.39
N GLY A 388 2.24 -19.27 17.54
CA GLY A 388 3.60 -18.80 17.24
C GLY A 388 3.67 -17.52 16.41
N ASP A 389 2.56 -17.12 15.77
CA ASP A 389 2.51 -15.88 14.99
C ASP A 389 2.24 -14.66 15.89
N VAL A 390 1.68 -14.88 17.09
CA VAL A 390 1.29 -13.86 18.06
C VAL A 390 2.40 -13.66 19.10
N SER A 391 2.70 -12.41 19.41
CA SER A 391 3.65 -12.02 20.45
C SER A 391 3.08 -12.27 21.84
N SER A 392 3.87 -12.95 22.67
CA SER A 392 3.51 -13.29 24.04
C SER A 392 4.70 -13.14 25.00
N PRO A 393 5.26 -11.93 25.19
CA PRO A 393 6.42 -11.72 26.06
C PRO A 393 6.08 -12.04 27.52
N ILE A 394 7.10 -12.39 28.30
CA ILE A 394 6.95 -12.61 29.74
C ILE A 394 6.94 -11.25 30.46
N GLY A 395 5.87 -10.99 31.20
CA GLY A 395 5.68 -9.82 32.04
C GLY A 395 6.50 -9.87 33.33
N LYS A 396 6.49 -8.75 34.08
CA LYS A 396 7.19 -8.64 35.37
C LYS A 396 6.69 -9.63 36.43
N ASP A 397 5.45 -10.08 36.29
CA ASP A 397 4.78 -11.08 37.13
C ASP A 397 5.12 -12.54 36.74
N GLY A 398 5.97 -12.74 35.72
CA GLY A 398 6.34 -14.06 35.20
C GLY A 398 5.27 -14.70 34.30
N ASN A 399 4.17 -14.00 34.01
CA ASN A 399 3.11 -14.48 33.13
C ASN A 399 3.32 -13.99 31.69
N HIS A 400 2.77 -14.69 30.71
CA HIS A 400 2.80 -14.26 29.31
C HIS A 400 1.75 -13.18 29.06
N ILE A 401 2.13 -12.05 28.48
CA ILE A 401 1.21 -10.96 28.13
C ILE A 401 0.74 -11.16 26.69
N LEU A 402 -0.57 -11.18 26.48
CA LEU A 402 -1.18 -11.19 25.14
C LEU A 402 -1.98 -9.91 24.94
N GLY A 403 -1.72 -9.20 23.84
CA GLY A 403 -2.48 -8.02 23.43
C GLY A 403 -2.98 -8.21 22.00
N LEU A 404 -4.26 -8.49 21.84
CA LEU A 404 -4.89 -8.76 20.55
C LEU A 404 -6.08 -7.84 20.31
N GLN A 405 -6.42 -7.64 19.05
CA GLN A 405 -7.66 -7.01 18.63
C GLN A 405 -8.29 -7.82 17.51
N PHE A 406 -9.59 -8.11 17.64
CA PHE A 406 -10.38 -8.82 16.63
C PHE A 406 -11.39 -7.86 16.01
N VAL A 407 -11.35 -7.71 14.69
CA VAL A 407 -12.23 -6.77 13.98
C VAL A 407 -12.96 -7.49 12.86
N VAL A 408 -14.24 -7.20 12.71
CA VAL A 408 -15.00 -7.57 11.51
C VAL A 408 -15.57 -6.29 10.92
N VAL A 409 -15.46 -6.13 9.60
CA VAL A 409 -16.15 -5.07 8.86
C VAL A 409 -17.00 -5.71 7.77
N ALA A 410 -18.27 -5.35 7.75
CA ALA A 410 -19.24 -5.75 6.74
C ALA A 410 -19.34 -4.66 5.68
N TYR A 411 -19.00 -5.01 4.45
CA TYR A 411 -19.04 -4.10 3.30
C TYR A 411 -20.18 -4.45 2.34
N ASP A 412 -20.73 -3.45 1.67
CA ASP A 412 -21.54 -3.67 0.48
C ASP A 412 -20.68 -4.02 -0.76
N ARG A 413 -21.35 -4.18 -1.91
CA ARG A 413 -20.71 -4.51 -3.18
C ARG A 413 -19.70 -3.45 -3.65
N ASP A 414 -19.94 -2.18 -3.29
CA ASP A 414 -19.13 -1.03 -3.68
C ASP A 414 -17.99 -0.76 -2.68
N GLY A 415 -17.91 -1.53 -1.59
CA GLY A 415 -16.88 -1.38 -0.58
C GLY A 415 -17.19 -0.33 0.47
N LYS A 416 -18.44 0.12 0.58
CA LYS A 416 -18.87 1.00 1.67
C LYS A 416 -19.07 0.18 2.95
N PRO A 417 -18.48 0.57 4.09
CA PRO A 417 -18.71 -0.12 5.35
C PRO A 417 -20.16 0.10 5.82
N LEU A 418 -20.84 -0.98 6.17
CA LEU A 418 -22.21 -0.98 6.66
C LEU A 418 -22.28 -1.26 8.16
N ALA A 419 -21.49 -2.23 8.62
CA ALA A 419 -21.44 -2.60 10.04
C ALA A 419 -20.02 -3.05 10.41
N SER A 420 -19.69 -2.97 11.69
CA SER A 420 -18.39 -3.43 12.20
C SER A 420 -18.46 -3.87 13.65
N THR A 421 -17.49 -4.68 14.05
CA THR A 421 -17.21 -5.03 15.44
C THR A 421 -15.73 -4.81 15.71
N ASN A 422 -15.39 -4.38 16.92
CA ASN A 422 -14.01 -4.22 17.37
C ASN A 422 -13.91 -4.71 18.80
N SER A 423 -13.17 -5.81 18.98
CA SER A 423 -13.03 -6.50 20.26
C SER A 423 -11.55 -6.55 20.66
N PRO A 424 -11.05 -5.58 21.45
CA PRO A 424 -9.72 -5.65 22.04
C PRO A 424 -9.68 -6.70 23.15
N LEU A 425 -8.54 -7.39 23.28
CA LEU A 425 -8.28 -8.42 24.27
C LEU A 425 -6.87 -8.23 24.82
N THR A 426 -6.77 -7.90 26.11
CA THR A 426 -5.49 -7.87 26.84
C THR A 426 -5.57 -8.84 28.00
N ILE A 427 -4.70 -9.85 28.01
CA ILE A 427 -4.69 -10.90 29.03
C ILE A 427 -3.28 -11.18 29.54
N SER A 428 -3.18 -11.49 30.84
CA SER A 428 -1.97 -12.05 31.46
C SER A 428 -2.19 -13.56 31.67
N LEU A 429 -1.45 -14.38 30.93
CA LEU A 429 -1.57 -15.83 30.87
C LEU A 429 -0.53 -16.49 31.78
N LYS A 430 -1.01 -17.23 32.77
CA LYS A 430 -0.17 -18.14 33.56
C LYS A 430 0.48 -19.19 32.64
N SER A 431 1.66 -19.68 33.02
CA SER A 431 2.44 -20.65 32.26
C SER A 431 1.65 -21.88 31.78
N ASP A 432 0.75 -22.43 32.61
CA ASP A 432 -0.04 -23.60 32.21
C ASP A 432 -1.10 -23.25 31.14
N ASN A 433 -1.74 -22.09 31.26
CA ASN A 433 -2.68 -21.60 30.24
C ASN A 433 -1.94 -21.24 28.94
N TYR A 434 -0.72 -20.73 29.04
CA TYR A 434 0.14 -20.49 27.87
C TYR A 434 0.44 -21.80 27.13
N LYS A 435 0.80 -22.89 27.85
CA LYS A 435 1.01 -24.21 27.23
C LYS A 435 -0.25 -24.71 26.52
N ILE A 436 -1.44 -24.53 27.11
CA ILE A 436 -2.71 -24.89 26.49
C ILE A 436 -2.94 -24.07 25.22
N MET A 437 -2.73 -22.75 25.26
CA MET A 437 -2.83 -21.87 24.09
C MET A 437 -1.86 -22.30 22.97
N MET A 438 -0.63 -22.68 23.32
CA MET A 438 0.36 -23.16 22.34
C MET A 438 -0.07 -24.47 21.66
N GLN A 439 -0.86 -25.32 22.33
CA GLN A 439 -1.37 -26.57 21.78
C GLN A 439 -2.67 -26.40 20.98
N GLN A 440 -3.59 -25.55 21.47
CA GLN A 440 -4.94 -25.41 20.93
C GLN A 440 -5.11 -24.20 19.99
N GLY A 441 -4.09 -23.35 19.90
CA GLY A 441 -4.13 -22.07 19.19
C GLY A 441 -4.80 -20.96 20.00
N VAL A 442 -4.70 -19.74 19.47
CA VAL A 442 -5.41 -18.59 20.02
C VAL A 442 -6.84 -18.62 19.52
N GLN A 443 -7.79 -18.80 20.44
CA GLN A 443 -9.21 -18.91 20.13
C GLN A 443 -9.98 -17.69 20.59
N PHE A 444 -10.90 -17.22 19.76
CA PHE A 444 -11.80 -16.11 20.08
C PHE A 444 -13.14 -16.28 19.34
N SER A 445 -14.21 -15.70 19.86
CA SER A 445 -15.51 -15.68 19.19
C SER A 445 -16.15 -14.30 19.31
N GLN A 446 -16.71 -13.80 18.22
CA GLN A 446 -17.54 -12.59 18.24
C GLN A 446 -18.70 -12.68 17.26
N ASN A 447 -19.74 -11.90 17.52
CA ASN A 447 -20.93 -11.83 16.69
C ASN A 447 -20.99 -10.49 15.96
N ILE A 448 -21.48 -10.50 14.72
CA ILE A 448 -21.81 -9.29 13.96
C ILE A 448 -23.22 -9.40 13.38
N SER A 449 -23.97 -8.30 13.40
CA SER A 449 -25.23 -8.16 12.69
C SER A 449 -25.03 -7.46 11.35
N VAL A 450 -25.52 -8.07 10.27
CA VAL A 450 -25.46 -7.49 8.92
C VAL A 450 -26.83 -7.52 8.23
N PRO A 451 -27.12 -6.60 7.29
CA PRO A 451 -28.39 -6.57 6.59
C PRO A 451 -28.67 -7.87 5.84
N ALA A 452 -29.86 -8.45 6.02
CA ALA A 452 -30.17 -9.79 5.51
C ALA A 452 -30.55 -9.84 4.02
N LYS A 453 -30.98 -8.72 3.44
CA LYS A 453 -31.60 -8.64 2.09
C LYS A 453 -30.64 -8.23 0.97
N ARG A 454 -29.34 -8.27 1.21
CA ARG A 454 -28.33 -7.92 0.20
C ARG A 454 -27.07 -8.74 0.42
N GLU A 455 -26.28 -8.89 -0.64
CA GLU A 455 -24.96 -9.50 -0.52
C GLU A 455 -24.03 -8.58 0.27
N ILE A 456 -23.32 -9.17 1.23
CA ILE A 456 -22.40 -8.50 2.13
C ILE A 456 -21.06 -9.22 2.07
N PHE A 457 -19.98 -8.45 2.15
CA PHE A 457 -18.62 -8.98 2.19
C PHE A 457 -18.07 -8.75 3.60
N LEU A 458 -17.81 -9.82 4.33
CA LEU A 458 -17.19 -9.77 5.65
C LEU A 458 -15.67 -9.76 5.48
N ARG A 459 -15.02 -8.68 5.89
CA ARG A 459 -13.58 -8.65 6.15
C ARG A 459 -13.36 -8.95 7.62
N ILE A 460 -12.58 -9.97 7.91
CA ILE A 460 -12.39 -10.56 9.24
C ILE A 460 -10.90 -10.50 9.55
N GLY A 461 -10.49 -9.90 10.67
CA GLY A 461 -9.08 -9.75 10.98
C GLY A 461 -8.70 -9.84 12.46
N ILE A 462 -7.42 -10.11 12.67
CA ILE A 462 -6.73 -10.20 13.96
C ILE A 462 -5.52 -9.25 13.90
N HIS A 463 -5.32 -8.45 14.93
CA HIS A 463 -4.16 -7.59 15.11
C HIS A 463 -3.47 -7.93 16.42
N ASP A 464 -2.16 -8.22 16.35
CA ASP A 464 -1.30 -8.28 17.52
C ASP A 464 -0.82 -6.88 17.86
N LEU A 465 -1.34 -6.35 18.98
CA LEU A 465 -1.11 -5.00 19.46
C LEU A 465 0.33 -4.80 19.95
N LEU A 466 1.05 -5.88 20.28
CA LEU A 466 2.42 -5.83 20.80
C LEU A 466 3.45 -5.83 19.66
N SER A 467 3.23 -6.63 18.62
CA SER A 467 4.15 -6.75 17.48
C SER A 467 3.73 -5.99 16.23
N ASN A 468 2.51 -5.44 16.21
CA ASN A 468 1.87 -4.79 15.07
C ASN A 468 1.74 -5.70 13.84
N LYS A 469 1.68 -7.02 14.04
CA LYS A 469 1.38 -8.02 13.00
C LYS A 469 -0.13 -8.14 12.81
N VAL A 470 -0.56 -8.43 11.58
CA VAL A 470 -1.98 -8.56 11.25
C VAL A 470 -2.26 -9.82 10.42
N GLY A 471 -3.45 -10.35 10.57
CA GLY A 471 -4.03 -11.36 9.69
C GLY A 471 -5.42 -10.92 9.27
N ALA A 472 -5.79 -11.14 8.00
CA ALA A 472 -7.16 -10.88 7.55
C ALA A 472 -7.61 -11.85 6.45
N VAL A 473 -8.90 -12.16 6.44
CA VAL A 473 -9.59 -12.94 5.41
C VAL A 473 -10.87 -12.22 4.97
N GLU A 474 -11.33 -12.52 3.76
CA GLU A 474 -12.57 -11.97 3.21
C GLU A 474 -13.52 -13.08 2.79
N LEU A 475 -14.81 -12.93 3.12
CA LEU A 475 -15.84 -13.93 2.87
C LEU A 475 -17.16 -13.25 2.48
N PRO A 476 -17.76 -13.57 1.32
CA PRO A 476 -19.12 -13.11 1.02
C PRO A 476 -20.15 -13.90 1.84
N THR A 477 -21.21 -13.23 2.30
CA THR A 477 -22.29 -13.88 3.05
C THR A 477 -23.04 -14.94 2.25
N SER A 478 -23.00 -14.86 0.92
CA SER A 478 -23.53 -15.89 0.01
C SER A 478 -22.83 -17.25 0.15
N ALA A 479 -21.59 -17.28 0.67
CA ALA A 479 -20.88 -18.52 0.99
C ALA A 479 -21.28 -19.14 2.34
N VAL A 480 -22.06 -18.42 3.16
CA VAL A 480 -22.52 -18.87 4.49
C VAL A 480 -24.05 -18.71 4.58
N PRO A 481 -24.81 -19.52 3.82
CA PRO A 481 -26.25 -19.43 3.82
C PRO A 481 -26.83 -19.72 5.22
N PRO A 482 -28.02 -19.17 5.53
CA PRO A 482 -28.70 -19.51 6.77
C PRO A 482 -28.93 -21.03 6.89
N PRO A 483 -28.94 -21.58 8.11
CA PRO A 483 -29.33 -22.96 8.34
C PRO A 483 -30.68 -23.23 7.71
N LYS A 484 -30.84 -24.41 7.11
CA LYS A 484 -32.16 -24.87 6.65
C LYS A 484 -33.08 -24.99 7.88
N PRO A 485 -34.34 -24.55 7.75
CA PRO A 485 -35.31 -24.61 8.84
C PRO A 485 -35.57 -26.04 9.32
#